data_AF-A0A9E5IZ72-F1
#
_entry.id   AF-A0A9E5IZ72-F1
#
_cell.length_a   1.000
_cell.length_b   1.000
_cell.length_c   1.000
_cell.angle_alpha   90.00
_cell.angle_beta   90.00
_cell.angle_gamma   90.00
#
_symmetry.space_group_name_H-M   'P 1'
#
loop_
_entity.id
_entity.type
_entity.pdbx_description
1 polymer ?
#
loop_
_entity_poly.entity_id
_entity_poly.type
_entity_poly.pdbx_seq_one_letter_code
_entity_poly.pdbx_strand_id
1 'polypeptide(L)'
;MSTTAIKFEIDTYCQCKHCDTCGVGYMGEMTSCDDCGGELRDLYDGCGGLCWDDANMMAEYAIDDYLKHWDNPRHLRIEGRAMGWQRRSGWADVSATWEGIREALSLDRADFRLSFTIEGDILTATRYSHDEPVGASFSIFPIKLLPDTMTLDEAIQRELVDEYGCHTGCGEYFYDCRCEGEDNK
;
A
#
# COMPACT_ATOMS: atom_id res chain seq x y z
N MET A 1 5.17 15.98 -26.35
CA MET A 1 5.21 14.51 -26.45
C MET A 1 3.95 14.00 -25.78
N SER A 2 3.19 13.12 -26.43
CA SER A 2 1.98 12.54 -25.82
C SER A 2 2.44 11.57 -24.75
N THR A 3 2.33 11.94 -23.47
CA THR A 3 2.59 11.03 -22.36
C THR A 3 1.49 9.98 -22.38
N THR A 4 1.83 8.75 -22.74
CA THR A 4 0.86 7.64 -22.72
C THR A 4 0.47 7.39 -21.27
N ALA A 5 -0.81 7.57 -20.96
CA ALA A 5 -1.36 7.24 -19.66
C ALA A 5 -1.42 5.71 -19.52
N ILE A 6 -0.74 5.16 -18.50
CA ILE A 6 -0.90 3.76 -18.13
C ILE A 6 -2.06 3.70 -17.13
N LYS A 7 -3.04 2.84 -17.38
CA LYS A 7 -4.21 2.64 -16.52
C LYS A 7 -4.41 1.17 -16.25
N PHE A 8 -4.66 0.84 -15.00
CA PHE A 8 -4.97 -0.52 -14.56
C PHE A 8 -5.92 -0.47 -13.37
N GLU A 9 -6.72 -1.52 -13.19
CA GLU A 9 -7.71 -1.62 -12.13
C GLU A 9 -7.56 -2.92 -11.37
N ILE A 10 -7.92 -2.88 -10.09
CA ILE A 10 -8.00 -4.04 -9.20
C ILE A 10 -9.28 -3.90 -8.40
N ASP A 11 -10.03 -4.97 -8.27
CA ASP A 11 -11.27 -4.99 -7.49
C ASP A 11 -11.27 -6.16 -6.51
N THR A 12 -12.23 -6.14 -5.58
CA THR A 12 -12.40 -7.21 -4.59
C THR A 12 -12.80 -8.54 -5.17
N TYR A 13 -13.27 -8.58 -6.42
CA TYR A 13 -13.56 -9.82 -7.12
C TYR A 13 -12.28 -10.53 -7.55
N CYS A 14 -11.25 -9.76 -7.88
CA CYS A 14 -9.89 -10.24 -8.08
C CYS A 14 -9.02 -9.77 -6.91
N GLN A 15 -9.36 -10.19 -5.68
CA GLN A 15 -8.46 -10.16 -4.53
C GLN A 15 -8.24 -11.54 -3.95
N CYS A 16 -6.97 -11.90 -3.77
CA CYS A 16 -6.59 -13.08 -3.01
C CYS A 16 -6.81 -12.83 -1.52
N LYS A 17 -7.75 -13.55 -0.91
CA LYS A 17 -7.96 -13.55 0.54
C LYS A 17 -7.40 -14.84 1.12
N HIS A 18 -6.68 -14.75 2.24
CA HIS A 18 -6.05 -15.90 2.90
C HIS A 18 -6.66 -16.12 4.30
N CYS A 19 -6.92 -17.37 4.68
CA CYS A 19 -7.26 -17.76 6.06
C CYS A 19 -6.03 -18.31 6.78
N ASP A 20 -5.60 -17.64 7.85
CA ASP A 20 -4.41 -18.04 8.62
C ASP A 20 -4.61 -19.33 9.43
N THR A 21 -5.83 -19.59 9.94
CA THR A 21 -6.17 -20.81 10.69
C THR A 21 -6.20 -22.06 9.80
N CYS A 22 -6.61 -21.87 8.54
CA CYS A 22 -6.94 -22.93 7.60
C CYS A 22 -5.82 -23.15 6.56
N GLY A 23 -5.00 -22.14 6.30
CA GLY A 23 -3.98 -22.13 5.25
C GLY A 23 -4.54 -22.10 3.83
N VAL A 24 -5.72 -21.50 3.61
CA VAL A 24 -6.45 -21.54 2.33
C VAL A 24 -6.59 -20.13 1.73
N GLY A 25 -6.35 -20.00 0.42
CA GLY A 25 -6.51 -18.77 -0.36
C GLY A 25 -7.69 -18.83 -1.37
N TYR A 26 -8.35 -17.70 -1.65
CA TYR A 26 -9.51 -17.62 -2.55
C TYR A 26 -9.73 -16.26 -3.24
N MET A 27 -10.50 -16.22 -4.33
CA MET A 27 -10.90 -15.00 -5.08
C MET A 27 -12.43 -14.76 -4.98
N GLY A 28 -12.88 -13.50 -4.86
CA GLY A 28 -14.31 -13.14 -5.04
C GLY A 28 -15.18 -12.95 -3.78
N GLU A 29 -16.50 -12.82 -4.00
CA GLU A 29 -17.56 -12.45 -3.02
C GLU A 29 -18.16 -13.65 -2.22
N MET A 30 -17.58 -14.86 -2.25
CA MET A 30 -18.25 -16.09 -1.77
C MET A 30 -17.35 -17.06 -0.99
N THR A 31 -17.84 -17.90 -0.06
CA THR A 31 -18.70 -17.66 1.13
C THR A 31 -18.27 -18.48 2.36
N SER A 32 -17.18 -19.26 2.34
CA SER A 32 -16.64 -19.75 3.62
C SER A 32 -15.15 -20.08 3.60
N CYS A 33 -14.39 -19.23 4.29
CA CYS A 33 -13.39 -19.74 5.21
C CYS A 33 -13.95 -19.62 6.62
N ASP A 34 -14.80 -20.58 6.93
CA ASP A 34 -15.18 -20.88 8.28
C ASP A 34 -13.94 -21.52 8.93
N ASP A 35 -13.36 -20.98 10.01
CA ASP A 35 -12.47 -21.69 10.97
C ASP A 35 -13.08 -23.00 11.56
N CYS A 36 -14.17 -23.46 10.94
CA CYS A 36 -15.33 -24.07 11.53
C CYS A 36 -16.26 -24.73 10.48
N GLY A 37 -15.92 -24.79 9.18
CA GLY A 37 -16.92 -25.26 8.19
C GLY A 37 -16.57 -25.55 6.71
N GLY A 38 -15.54 -24.97 6.08
CA GLY A 38 -15.07 -25.27 4.69
C GLY A 38 -16.04 -24.91 3.53
N GLU A 39 -15.69 -24.86 2.23
CA GLU A 39 -14.42 -25.01 1.48
C GLU A 39 -14.26 -23.81 0.53
N LEU A 40 -13.04 -23.28 0.41
CA LEU A 40 -12.63 -22.41 -0.68
C LEU A 40 -11.51 -23.07 -1.47
N ARG A 41 -11.62 -23.06 -2.80
CA ARG A 41 -10.52 -23.39 -3.71
C ARG A 41 -10.63 -22.46 -4.91
N ASP A 42 -9.53 -21.82 -5.29
CA ASP A 42 -9.29 -21.73 -6.73
C ASP A 42 -7.81 -21.99 -7.03
N LEU A 43 -7.61 -22.98 -7.89
CA LEU A 43 -6.37 -23.30 -8.63
C LEU A 43 -5.12 -23.65 -7.81
N TYR A 44 -4.88 -24.96 -7.71
CA TYR A 44 -3.65 -25.75 -7.51
C TYR A 44 -2.51 -25.34 -6.54
N ASP A 45 -2.36 -24.10 -6.03
CA ASP A 45 -1.35 -23.77 -5.00
C ASP A 45 -1.48 -22.35 -4.39
N GLY A 46 -2.71 -21.92 -4.06
CA GLY A 46 -2.94 -20.63 -3.38
C GLY A 46 -2.96 -19.45 -4.36
N CYS A 47 -4.16 -18.93 -4.63
CA CYS A 47 -4.37 -17.75 -5.47
C CYS A 47 -3.70 -17.76 -6.86
N GLY A 48 -3.41 -18.93 -7.42
CA GLY A 48 -2.83 -19.11 -8.77
C GLY A 48 -3.80 -18.87 -9.92
N GLY A 49 -4.69 -17.88 -9.79
CA GLY A 49 -5.73 -17.56 -10.76
C GLY A 49 -5.31 -16.45 -11.71
N LEU A 50 -5.58 -16.64 -13.01
CA LEU A 50 -5.28 -15.65 -14.06
C LEU A 50 -5.77 -14.23 -13.73
N CYS A 51 -6.90 -14.04 -13.03
CA CYS A 51 -7.35 -12.68 -12.73
C CYS A 51 -6.44 -11.95 -11.72
N TRP A 52 -6.14 -12.57 -10.58
CA TRP A 52 -5.31 -11.95 -9.54
C TRP A 52 -3.86 -11.83 -9.99
N ASP A 53 -3.30 -12.91 -10.54
CA ASP A 53 -1.91 -12.94 -10.96
C ASP A 53 -1.67 -12.00 -12.14
N ASP A 54 -2.54 -12.00 -13.17
CA ASP A 54 -2.35 -11.09 -14.31
C ASP A 54 -2.56 -9.63 -13.90
N ALA A 55 -3.54 -9.32 -13.05
CA ALA A 55 -3.77 -7.96 -12.57
C ALA A 55 -2.61 -7.45 -11.69
N ASN A 56 -2.11 -8.28 -10.76
CA ASN A 56 -0.97 -7.90 -9.93
C ASN A 56 0.32 -7.84 -10.75
N MET A 57 0.55 -8.75 -11.69
CA MET A 57 1.72 -8.72 -12.56
C MET A 57 1.75 -7.45 -13.42
N MET A 58 0.62 -7.07 -14.02
CA MET A 58 0.52 -5.83 -14.78
C MET A 58 0.72 -4.58 -13.90
N ALA A 59 0.14 -4.58 -12.70
CA ALA A 59 0.33 -3.51 -11.73
C ALA A 59 1.79 -3.41 -11.26
N GLU A 60 2.42 -4.55 -10.95
CA GLU A 60 3.80 -4.65 -10.51
C GLU A 60 4.75 -4.12 -11.58
N TYR A 61 4.61 -4.52 -12.84
CA TYR A 61 5.42 -3.97 -13.93
C TYR A 61 5.22 -2.46 -14.12
N ALA A 62 3.98 -1.98 -14.08
CA ALA A 62 3.69 -0.55 -14.25
C ALA A 62 4.28 0.30 -13.11
N ILE A 63 4.19 -0.19 -11.87
CA ILE A 63 4.74 0.48 -10.70
C ILE A 63 6.26 0.39 -10.66
N ASP A 64 6.86 -0.76 -10.97
CA ASP A 64 8.32 -0.93 -11.03
C ASP A 64 8.94 0.03 -12.07
N ASP A 65 8.33 0.17 -13.25
CA ASP A 65 8.79 1.13 -14.26
C ASP A 65 8.64 2.59 -13.80
N TYR A 66 7.54 2.93 -13.10
CA TYR A 66 7.38 4.24 -12.49
C TYR A 66 8.44 4.50 -11.41
N LEU A 67 8.75 3.53 -10.56
CA LEU A 67 9.74 3.66 -9.50
C LEU A 67 11.17 3.82 -10.05
N LYS A 68 11.52 3.08 -11.10
CA LYS A 68 12.80 3.25 -11.82
C LYS A 68 12.96 4.65 -12.38
N HIS A 69 11.87 5.25 -12.89
CA HIS A 69 11.89 6.63 -13.37
C HIS A 69 12.26 7.63 -12.25
N TRP A 70 11.93 7.31 -11.00
CA TRP A 70 12.22 8.09 -9.81
C TRP A 70 13.49 7.67 -9.06
N ASP A 71 14.42 6.97 -9.73
CA ASP A 71 15.68 6.47 -9.14
C ASP A 71 15.45 5.49 -7.98
N ASN A 72 14.43 4.64 -8.10
CA ASN A 72 14.07 3.60 -7.13
C ASN A 72 14.01 4.13 -5.68
N PRO A 73 13.07 5.04 -5.37
CA PRO A 73 12.91 5.53 -4.01
C PRO A 73 12.59 4.36 -3.08
N ARG A 74 12.92 4.50 -1.79
CA ARG A 74 12.61 3.48 -0.78
C ARG A 74 11.20 3.60 -0.22
N HIS A 75 10.69 4.83 -0.17
CA HIS A 75 9.41 5.15 0.44
C HIS A 75 8.55 6.02 -0.47
N LEU A 76 7.25 5.84 -0.36
CA LEU A 76 6.23 6.65 -1.02
C LEU A 76 5.30 7.24 0.04
N ARG A 77 4.74 8.42 -0.24
CA ARG A 77 3.59 8.94 0.48
C ARG A 77 2.34 8.79 -0.38
N ILE A 78 1.28 8.32 0.26
CA ILE A 78 -0.06 8.24 -0.30
C ILE A 78 -0.92 9.28 0.40
N GLU A 79 -1.32 10.33 -0.31
CA GLU A 79 -2.25 11.34 0.19
C GLU A 79 -3.67 11.04 -0.28
N GLY A 80 -4.54 10.67 0.66
CA GLY A 80 -5.93 10.33 0.41
C GLY A 80 -6.90 11.46 0.73
N ARG A 81 -7.93 11.61 -0.10
CA ARG A 81 -9.05 12.54 0.11
C ARG A 81 -10.38 11.84 -0.12
N ALA A 82 -11.41 12.33 0.57
CA ALA A 82 -12.77 11.80 0.48
C ALA A 82 -12.90 10.32 0.89
N MET A 83 -12.08 9.88 1.84
CA MET A 83 -12.04 8.51 2.32
C MET A 83 -13.17 8.19 3.30
N GLY A 84 -13.81 7.03 3.08
CA GLY A 84 -14.93 6.50 3.85
C GLY A 84 -16.19 7.38 3.84
N TRP A 85 -17.18 6.95 4.62
CA TRP A 85 -18.50 7.62 4.67
C TRP A 85 -18.44 9.06 5.17
N GLN A 86 -17.44 9.40 6.00
CA GLN A 86 -17.22 10.77 6.49
C GLN A 86 -16.39 11.64 5.54
N ARG A 87 -15.92 11.09 4.41
CA ARG A 87 -15.11 11.78 3.41
C ARG A 87 -13.86 12.43 4.00
N ARG A 88 -13.18 11.73 4.90
CA ARG A 88 -11.98 12.21 5.59
C ARG A 88 -10.81 12.34 4.61
N SER A 89 -9.80 13.08 5.03
CA SER A 89 -8.52 13.17 4.33
C SER A 89 -7.41 12.78 5.29
N GLY A 90 -6.30 12.28 4.74
CA GLY A 90 -5.17 11.79 5.51
C GLY A 90 -4.06 11.33 4.59
N TRP A 91 -2.99 10.82 5.18
CA TRP A 91 -1.88 10.26 4.43
C TRP A 91 -1.29 9.06 5.15
N ALA A 92 -0.58 8.23 4.39
CA ALA A 92 0.23 7.14 4.90
C ALA A 92 1.53 7.08 4.10
N ASP A 93 2.62 6.77 4.78
CA ASP A 93 3.90 6.47 4.15
C ASP A 93 4.02 4.94 4.03
N VAL A 94 4.54 4.47 2.90
CA VAL A 94 4.63 3.04 2.59
C VAL A 94 5.98 2.72 1.97
N SER A 95 6.36 1.45 2.01
CA SER A 95 7.44 0.93 1.18
C SER A 95 7.14 1.20 -0.30
N ALA A 96 8.15 1.60 -1.07
CA ALA A 96 8.04 1.83 -2.50
C ALA A 96 8.00 0.50 -3.27
N THR A 97 6.93 -0.26 -3.07
CA THR A 97 6.64 -1.51 -3.75
C THR A 97 5.17 -1.54 -4.15
N TRP A 98 4.83 -2.37 -5.14
CA TRP A 98 3.43 -2.62 -5.49
C TRP A 98 2.63 -3.15 -4.29
N GLU A 99 3.19 -4.12 -3.57
CA GLU A 99 2.60 -4.69 -2.35
C GLU A 99 2.24 -3.60 -1.32
N GLY A 100 3.18 -2.69 -1.01
CA GLY A 100 2.97 -1.63 -0.01
C GLY A 100 1.88 -0.62 -0.41
N ILE A 101 1.80 -0.28 -1.71
CA ILE A 101 0.72 0.57 -2.23
C ILE A 101 -0.62 -0.16 -2.15
N ARG A 102 -0.66 -1.42 -2.59
CA ARG A 102 -1.88 -2.22 -2.63
C ARG A 102 -2.44 -2.41 -1.23
N GLU A 103 -1.61 -2.79 -0.27
CA GLU A 103 -2.00 -2.99 1.12
C GLU A 103 -2.58 -1.71 1.73
N ALA A 104 -1.91 -0.56 1.54
CA ALA A 104 -2.38 0.71 2.12
C ALA A 104 -3.70 1.22 1.52
N LEU A 105 -4.00 0.88 0.26
CA LEU A 105 -5.22 1.31 -0.42
C LEU A 105 -6.36 0.29 -0.33
N SER A 106 -6.06 -0.97 -0.03
CA SER A 106 -7.07 -2.03 0.09
C SER A 106 -7.95 -1.86 1.32
N LEU A 107 -9.12 -2.49 1.31
CA LEU A 107 -10.03 -2.57 2.46
C LEU A 107 -10.26 -4.04 2.83
N ASP A 108 -9.88 -4.43 4.04
CA ASP A 108 -9.92 -5.84 4.48
C ASP A 108 -11.32 -6.45 4.54
N ARG A 109 -12.35 -5.64 4.79
CA ARG A 109 -13.72 -6.09 5.09
C ARG A 109 -14.79 -5.38 4.26
N ALA A 110 -14.44 -4.87 3.09
CA ALA A 110 -15.38 -4.17 2.23
C ALA A 110 -15.09 -4.46 0.76
N ASP A 111 -16.14 -4.43 -0.06
CA ASP A 111 -15.98 -4.47 -1.51
C ASP A 111 -15.49 -3.13 -2.03
N PHE A 112 -14.49 -3.19 -2.91
CA PHE A 112 -13.89 -2.01 -3.48
C PHE A 112 -13.31 -2.26 -4.86
N ARG A 113 -13.04 -1.16 -5.57
CA ARG A 113 -12.26 -1.12 -6.80
C ARG A 113 -11.25 0.01 -6.72
N LEU A 114 -9.99 -0.30 -6.96
CA LEU A 114 -8.90 0.65 -7.17
C LEU A 114 -8.65 0.83 -8.66
N SER A 115 -8.66 2.08 -9.11
CA SER A 115 -8.31 2.46 -10.48
C SER A 115 -7.06 3.33 -10.43
N PHE A 116 -5.97 2.85 -11.00
CA PHE A 116 -4.68 3.54 -11.02
C PHE A 116 -4.46 4.25 -12.36
N THR A 117 -3.76 5.38 -12.30
CA THR A 117 -3.35 6.12 -13.49
C THR A 117 -1.95 6.67 -13.28
N ILE A 118 -1.04 6.32 -14.20
CA ILE A 118 0.31 6.88 -14.31
C ILE A 118 0.34 7.75 -15.55
N GLU A 119 0.52 9.05 -15.37
CA GLU A 119 0.59 10.05 -16.44
C GLU A 119 1.89 10.85 -16.31
N GLY A 120 2.95 10.39 -16.98
CA GLY A 120 4.30 10.92 -16.80
C GLY A 120 4.79 10.65 -15.39
N ASP A 121 5.05 11.71 -14.64
CA ASP A 121 5.64 11.65 -13.30
C ASP A 121 4.57 11.57 -12.20
N ILE A 122 3.29 11.50 -12.59
CA ILE A 122 2.14 11.56 -11.69
C ILE A 122 1.53 10.16 -11.58
N LEU A 123 1.58 9.58 -10.39
CA LEU A 123 0.83 8.38 -10.04
C LEU A 123 -0.37 8.77 -9.16
N THR A 124 -1.56 8.38 -9.60
CA THR A 124 -2.80 8.58 -8.85
C THR A 124 -3.59 7.28 -8.77
N ALA A 125 -4.43 7.17 -7.76
CA ALA A 125 -5.41 6.10 -7.63
C ALA A 125 -6.77 6.67 -7.23
N THR A 126 -7.83 5.97 -7.62
CA THR A 126 -9.18 6.21 -7.12
C THR A 126 -9.74 4.92 -6.55
N ARG A 127 -10.19 4.96 -5.29
CA ARG A 127 -10.88 3.84 -4.64
C ARG A 127 -12.38 4.08 -4.66
N TYR A 128 -13.12 3.13 -5.18
CA TYR A 128 -14.58 3.06 -5.09
C TYR A 128 -14.94 1.98 -4.08
N SER A 129 -15.85 2.26 -3.17
CA SER A 129 -16.41 1.29 -2.22
C SER A 129 -17.85 1.67 -1.90
N HIS A 130 -18.58 0.83 -1.17
CA HIS A 130 -19.93 1.15 -0.70
C HIS A 130 -19.98 2.52 0.02
N ASP A 131 -18.97 2.81 0.84
CA ASP A 131 -18.86 4.05 1.61
C ASP A 131 -18.24 5.21 0.81
N GLU A 132 -17.72 4.93 -0.40
CA GLU A 132 -17.06 5.87 -1.31
C GLU A 132 -17.67 5.78 -2.73
N PRO A 133 -18.99 5.96 -2.91
CA PRO A 133 -19.66 5.67 -4.19
C PRO A 133 -19.24 6.61 -5.33
N VAL A 134 -18.74 7.79 -4.99
CA VAL A 134 -18.19 8.79 -5.93
C VAL A 134 -16.66 8.72 -6.05
N GLY A 135 -16.04 7.78 -5.34
CA GLY A 135 -14.60 7.62 -5.27
C GLY A 135 -13.91 8.43 -4.17
N ALA A 136 -12.94 7.81 -3.51
CA ALA A 136 -11.86 8.46 -2.78
C ALA A 136 -10.64 8.60 -3.69
N SER A 137 -9.96 9.74 -3.65
CA SER A 137 -8.85 10.04 -4.55
C SER A 137 -7.52 10.03 -3.81
N PHE A 138 -6.50 9.47 -4.43
CA PHE A 138 -5.17 9.30 -3.86
C PHE A 138 -4.11 9.84 -4.81
N SER A 139 -3.17 10.62 -4.26
CA SER A 139 -1.94 11.03 -4.94
C SER A 139 -0.78 10.27 -4.32
N ILE A 140 0.07 9.66 -5.15
CA ILE A 140 1.15 8.79 -4.70
C ILE A 140 2.46 9.34 -5.26
N PHE A 141 3.40 9.65 -4.39
CA PHE A 141 4.66 10.27 -4.80
C PHE A 141 5.84 9.82 -3.92
N PRO A 142 7.07 9.82 -4.48
CA PRO A 142 8.27 9.51 -3.71
C PRO A 142 8.50 10.48 -2.57
N ILE A 143 8.95 9.95 -1.44
CA ILE A 143 9.47 10.73 -0.32
C ILE A 143 10.87 10.23 0.04
N LYS A 144 11.64 11.09 0.71
CA LYS A 144 12.91 10.71 1.32
C LYS A 144 12.77 10.87 2.82
N LEU A 145 12.95 9.77 3.55
CA LEU A 145 12.97 9.82 5.00
C LEU A 145 14.40 10.10 5.49
N LEU A 146 14.54 10.60 6.72
CA LEU A 146 15.87 10.86 7.29
C LEU A 146 16.80 9.63 7.27
N PRO A 147 16.33 8.39 7.61
CA PRO A 147 17.14 7.16 7.49
C PRO A 147 17.74 6.92 6.11
N ASP A 148 17.12 7.43 5.05
CA ASP A 148 17.61 7.24 3.68
C ASP A 148 18.80 8.15 3.36
N THR A 149 19.04 9.17 4.18
CA THR A 149 20.00 10.25 3.89
C THR A 149 21.17 10.29 4.85
N MET A 150 21.05 9.72 6.06
CA MET A 150 22.08 9.74 7.09
C MET A 150 21.91 8.60 8.08
N THR A 151 23.00 8.23 8.76
CA THR A 151 22.96 7.23 9.83
C THR A 151 22.34 7.82 11.11
N LEU A 152 21.95 6.93 12.04
CA LEU A 152 21.51 7.36 13.37
C LEU A 152 22.57 8.21 14.09
N ASP A 153 23.84 7.79 14.07
CA ASP A 153 24.95 8.55 14.65
C ASP A 153 25.10 9.95 14.05
N GLU A 154 24.94 10.07 12.72
CA GLU A 154 24.98 11.37 12.03
C GLU A 154 23.77 12.24 12.40
N ALA A 155 22.60 11.63 12.57
CA ALA A 155 21.39 12.34 13.01
C ALA A 155 21.52 12.84 14.46
N ILE A 156 22.10 12.03 15.35
CA ILE A 156 22.41 12.41 16.74
C ILE A 156 23.45 13.54 16.77
N GLN A 157 24.54 13.42 16.01
CA GLN A 157 25.58 14.46 15.93
C GLN A 157 25.05 15.80 15.41
N ARG A 158 23.98 15.77 14.60
CA ARG A 158 23.30 16.95 14.05
C ARG A 158 22.15 17.45 14.93
N GLU A 159 21.94 16.84 16.10
CA GLU A 159 20.85 17.18 17.03
C GLU A 159 19.46 17.08 16.38
N LEU A 160 19.30 16.22 15.37
CA LEU A 160 18.00 15.96 14.73
C LEU A 160 17.17 14.96 15.53
N VAL A 161 17.82 14.11 16.31
CA VAL A 161 17.22 13.14 17.23
C VAL A 161 18.05 13.09 18.51
N ASP A 162 17.47 12.61 19.60
CA ASP A 162 18.20 12.39 20.86
C ASP A 162 19.14 11.17 20.78
N GLU A 163 19.88 10.91 21.85
CA GLU A 163 20.85 9.82 21.97
C GLU A 163 20.25 8.40 21.81
N TYR A 164 18.93 8.27 21.81
CA TYR A 164 18.19 7.03 21.57
C TYR A 164 17.50 6.99 20.20
N GLY A 165 17.75 8.00 19.35
CA GLY A 165 17.11 8.15 18.04
C GLY A 165 15.69 8.72 18.09
N CYS A 166 15.24 9.25 19.22
CA CYS A 166 13.90 9.80 19.36
C CYS A 166 13.88 11.30 19.03
N HIS A 167 12.88 11.74 18.28
CA HIS A 167 12.60 13.17 18.07
C HIS A 167 11.60 13.65 19.14
N THR A 168 11.63 14.92 19.53
CA THR A 168 10.62 15.54 20.44
C THR A 168 9.21 15.64 19.84
N GLY A 169 9.01 15.06 18.66
CA GLY A 169 7.75 14.99 17.93
C GLY A 169 7.82 13.82 16.95
N CYS A 170 7.48 12.61 17.41
CA CYS A 170 7.30 11.45 16.54
C CYS A 170 6.25 11.77 15.47
N GLY A 171 6.57 11.53 14.20
CA GLY A 171 5.61 11.60 13.09
C GLY A 171 6.05 12.33 11.82
N GLU A 172 7.17 13.06 11.82
CA GLU A 172 7.57 13.82 10.62
C GLU A 172 8.68 13.16 9.77
N TYR A 173 9.51 12.27 10.32
CA TYR A 173 10.70 11.77 9.60
C TYR A 173 11.03 10.28 9.71
N PHE A 174 10.44 9.55 10.67
CA PHE A 174 10.73 8.13 10.90
C PHE A 174 9.40 7.37 11.09
N TYR A 175 9.13 6.41 10.20
CA TYR A 175 7.88 5.64 10.12
C TYR A 175 7.73 4.64 11.28
N ASP A 176 8.85 4.12 11.78
CA ASP A 176 8.95 3.25 12.95
C ASP A 176 9.88 3.91 13.99
N CYS A 177 9.36 4.87 14.76
CA CYS A 177 10.06 5.31 15.97
C CYS A 177 9.96 4.21 17.04
N ARG A 178 10.70 3.11 16.86
CA ARG A 178 11.09 2.28 18.00
C ARG A 178 12.34 2.91 18.59
N CYS A 179 12.16 3.68 19.64
CA CYS A 179 13.29 4.18 20.42
C CYS A 179 14.11 2.97 20.91
N GLU A 180 15.44 3.03 20.86
CA GLU A 180 16.34 1.94 21.30
C GLU A 180 16.23 1.58 22.81
N GLY A 181 15.20 2.06 23.52
CA GLY A 181 14.87 1.74 24.90
C GLY A 181 13.45 1.20 25.17
N GLU A 182 12.58 1.08 24.16
CA GLU A 182 11.20 0.58 24.37
C GLU A 182 11.09 -0.95 24.45
N ASP A 183 12.04 -1.69 23.89
CA ASP A 183 12.06 -3.17 23.94
C ASP A 183 12.48 -3.74 25.32
N ASN A 184 12.67 -2.88 26.34
CA ASN A 184 13.13 -3.26 27.69
C ASN A 184 12.19 -2.84 28.84
N LYS A 185 10.88 -2.72 28.60
CA LYS A 185 9.88 -2.57 29.68
C LYS A 185 8.73 -3.56 29.60
#